data_AF-A0A5J4U8T9-F1
#
_entry.id   AF-A0A5J4U8T9-F1
#
_cell.length_a   1.000
_cell.length_b   1.000
_cell.length_c   1.000
_cell.angle_alpha   90.00
_cell.angle_beta   90.00
_cell.angle_gamma   90.00
#
_symmetry.space_group_name_H-M   'P 1'
#
loop_
_entity.id
_entity.type
_entity.pdbx_description
1 polymer ?
#
loop_
_entity_poly.entity_id
_entity_poly.type
_entity_poly.pdbx_seq_one_letter_code
_entity_poly.pdbx_strand_id
1 'polypeptide(L)'
;KAFFVLTHPCSDKLRLLLCTGNLFTSLSRLFEHKETEIIDDAITSIHNIVAAGINTTPDDEQHPFFEIASQSNGIEKMFALFTRATNKRIKDRSAVCIGQLFRSKEINDQKMKVELIGYLKSMTKDANEKNRNNAGCALNHLAYSQENRIEIEKDGYNVSEIKKKQ
;
A
#
# COMPACT_ATOMS: atom_id res chain seq x y z
N LYS A 1 8.87 17.79 -0.49
CA LYS A 1 7.90 18.81 0.00
C LYS A 1 6.76 19.15 -0.97
N ALA A 2 6.97 19.52 -2.24
CA ALA A 2 5.86 19.96 -3.12
C ALA A 2 4.69 18.95 -3.27
N PHE A 3 4.97 17.67 -3.52
CA PHE A 3 3.93 16.64 -3.66
C PHE A 3 3.22 16.30 -2.34
N PHE A 4 3.92 16.37 -1.20
CA PHE A 4 3.31 16.20 0.12
C PHE A 4 2.28 17.31 0.38
N VAL A 5 2.64 18.56 0.07
CA VAL A 5 1.77 19.73 0.20
C VAL A 5 0.57 19.67 -0.75
N LEU A 6 0.69 19.02 -1.92
CA LEU A 6 -0.44 18.84 -2.84
C LEU A 6 -1.40 17.71 -2.43
N THR A 7 -0.93 16.74 -1.66
CA THR A 7 -1.74 15.55 -1.30
C THR A 7 -2.37 15.64 0.09
N HIS A 8 -1.89 16.55 0.96
CA HIS A 8 -2.34 16.65 2.35
C HIS A 8 -3.55 17.59 2.61
N PRO A 9 -3.77 18.70 1.89
CA PRO A 9 -4.92 19.58 2.12
C PRO A 9 -6.11 19.31 1.17
N CYS A 10 -5.96 18.43 0.18
CA CYS A 10 -6.97 18.24 -0.88
C CYS A 10 -7.98 17.14 -0.54
N SER A 11 -9.23 17.33 -0.96
CA SER A 11 -10.31 16.32 -0.86
C SER A 11 -9.96 15.06 -1.65
N ASP A 12 -10.58 13.92 -1.32
CA ASP A 12 -10.36 12.66 -2.03
C ASP A 12 -10.61 12.80 -3.54
N LYS A 13 -11.64 13.56 -3.95
CA LYS A 13 -11.90 13.88 -5.36
C LYS A 13 -10.75 14.61 -6.06
N LEU A 14 -10.07 15.54 -5.38
CA LEU A 14 -8.90 16.23 -5.93
C LEU A 14 -7.67 15.33 -5.96
N ARG A 15 -7.48 14.45 -4.97
CA ARG A 15 -6.42 13.42 -4.99
C ARG A 15 -6.60 12.47 -6.17
N LEU A 16 -7.84 12.06 -6.46
CA LEU A 16 -8.17 11.26 -7.63
C LEU A 16 -7.83 12.00 -8.93
N LEU A 17 -8.16 13.29 -9.03
CA LEU A 17 -7.90 14.11 -10.23
C LEU A 17 -6.41 14.36 -10.50
N LEU A 18 -5.60 14.50 -9.44
CA LEU A 18 -4.15 14.63 -9.53
C LEU A 18 -3.47 13.34 -9.99
N CYS A 19 -4.16 12.21 -9.91
CA CYS A 19 -3.61 10.89 -10.16
C CYS A 19 -3.65 10.52 -11.65
N THR A 20 -2.80 11.16 -12.43
CA THR A 20 -2.45 10.74 -13.79
C THR A 20 -1.26 9.76 -13.76
N GLY A 21 -1.08 8.91 -14.78
CA GLY A 21 0.01 7.91 -14.79
C GLY A 21 1.43 8.47 -14.68
N ASN A 22 1.60 9.75 -15.03
CA ASN A 22 2.84 10.49 -14.79
C ASN A 22 3.18 10.64 -13.29
N LEU A 23 2.21 10.62 -12.38
CA LEU A 23 2.41 10.90 -10.96
C LEU A 23 3.04 9.71 -10.23
N PHE A 24 2.51 8.50 -10.43
CA PHE A 24 3.13 7.28 -9.90
C PHE A 24 4.55 7.08 -10.46
N THR A 25 4.73 7.37 -11.75
CA THR A 25 6.06 7.34 -12.38
C THR A 25 7.01 8.36 -11.74
N SER A 26 6.55 9.60 -11.52
CA SER A 26 7.38 10.67 -10.96
C SER A 26 7.72 10.43 -9.49
N LEU A 27 6.75 10.04 -8.67
CA LEU A 27 6.95 9.74 -7.26
C LEU A 27 7.85 8.52 -7.05
N SER A 28 7.67 7.47 -7.86
CA SER A 28 8.47 6.25 -7.72
C SER A 28 9.95 6.44 -8.07
N ARG A 29 10.29 7.42 -8.94
CA ARG A 29 11.70 7.81 -9.18
C ARG A 29 12.39 8.36 -7.92
N LEU A 30 11.64 8.98 -7.02
CA LEU A 30 12.19 9.56 -5.79
C LEU A 30 12.57 8.50 -4.75
N PHE A 31 12.18 7.23 -4.94
CA PHE A 31 12.54 6.16 -4.01
C PHE A 31 14.02 5.81 -4.00
N GLU A 32 14.74 6.16 -5.06
CA GLU A 32 16.19 5.96 -5.20
C GLU A 32 17.01 7.18 -4.75
N HIS A 33 16.35 8.19 -4.19
CA HIS A 33 17.03 9.36 -3.67
C HIS A 33 17.88 9.01 -2.45
N LYS A 34 19.02 9.69 -2.25
CA LYS A 34 19.92 9.44 -1.11
C LYS A 34 19.32 9.90 0.22
N GLU A 35 18.62 11.02 0.18
CA GLU A 35 17.98 11.60 1.37
C GLU A 35 16.72 10.83 1.76
N THR A 36 16.73 10.29 2.97
CA THR A 36 15.61 9.51 3.55
C THR A 36 14.32 10.34 3.63
N GLU A 37 14.42 11.64 3.89
CA GLU A 37 13.26 12.54 3.95
C GLU A 37 12.54 12.64 2.60
N ILE A 38 13.29 12.65 1.49
CA ILE A 38 12.70 12.72 0.15
C ILE A 38 11.99 11.41 -0.20
N ILE A 39 12.57 10.28 0.21
CA ILE A 39 11.93 8.97 0.04
C ILE A 39 10.64 8.90 0.88
N ASP A 40 10.69 9.31 2.16
CA ASP A 40 9.53 9.31 3.05
C ASP A 40 8.40 10.23 2.56
N ASP A 41 8.75 11.42 2.07
CA ASP A 41 7.80 12.34 1.42
C ASP A 41 7.12 11.66 0.23
N ALA A 42 7.90 11.00 -0.64
CA ALA A 42 7.38 10.36 -1.84
C ALA A 42 6.43 9.20 -1.52
N ILE A 43 6.81 8.27 -0.65
CA ILE A 43 5.95 7.13 -0.28
C ILE A 43 4.74 7.60 0.53
N THR A 44 4.90 8.66 1.33
CA THR A 44 3.78 9.29 2.05
C THR A 44 2.76 9.88 1.08
N SER A 45 3.21 10.54 0.00
CA SER A 45 2.30 11.03 -1.05
C SER A 45 1.55 9.89 -1.74
N ILE A 46 2.23 8.79 -2.08
CA ILE A 46 1.55 7.60 -2.65
C ILE A 46 0.55 7.01 -1.65
N HIS A 47 0.90 6.92 -0.37
CA HIS A 47 -0.02 6.41 0.65
C HIS A 47 -1.30 7.24 0.75
N ASN A 48 -1.21 8.56 0.69
CA ASN A 48 -2.39 9.43 0.71
C ASN A 48 -3.28 9.25 -0.54
N ILE A 49 -2.66 9.03 -1.70
CA ILE A 49 -3.35 8.73 -2.95
C ILE A 49 -4.08 7.40 -2.88
N VAL A 50 -3.39 6.34 -2.45
CA VAL A 50 -3.97 4.99 -2.31
C VAL A 50 -5.13 5.01 -1.31
N ALA A 51 -4.97 5.71 -0.18
CA ALA A 51 -6.05 5.87 0.80
C ALA A 51 -7.31 6.54 0.21
N ALA A 52 -7.14 7.53 -0.68
CA ALA A 52 -8.29 8.16 -1.35
C ALA A 52 -9.00 7.20 -2.31
N GLY A 53 -8.26 6.31 -2.99
CA GLY A 53 -8.84 5.26 -3.83
C GLY A 53 -9.73 4.31 -3.03
N ILE A 54 -9.25 3.86 -1.85
CA ILE A 54 -10.01 3.00 -0.94
C ILE A 54 -11.32 3.65 -0.52
N ASN A 55 -11.29 4.90 -0.07
CA ASN A 55 -12.48 5.59 0.46
C ASN A 55 -13.58 5.84 -0.60
N THR A 56 -13.28 5.66 -1.88
CA THR A 56 -14.14 6.10 -2.98
C THR A 56 -14.62 4.96 -3.88
N THR A 57 -14.20 3.72 -3.62
CA THR A 57 -14.53 2.55 -4.45
C THR A 57 -14.84 1.31 -3.59
N PRO A 58 -15.78 0.45 -4.00
CA PRO A 58 -16.16 -0.76 -3.25
C PRO A 58 -14.98 -1.68 -2.95
N ASP A 59 -15.03 -2.38 -1.82
CA ASP A 59 -13.92 -3.21 -1.35
C ASP A 59 -13.76 -4.52 -2.14
N ASP A 60 -14.85 -5.03 -2.74
CA ASP A 60 -14.84 -6.21 -3.60
C ASP A 60 -14.35 -5.92 -5.03
N GLU A 61 -14.20 -4.64 -5.39
CA GLU A 61 -13.63 -4.22 -6.66
C GLU A 61 -12.11 -4.00 -6.59
N GLN A 62 -11.44 -4.19 -7.74
CA GLN A 62 -10.03 -3.87 -7.90
C GLN A 62 -9.76 -2.42 -7.49
N HIS A 63 -8.61 -2.17 -6.84
CA HIS A 63 -8.23 -0.81 -6.47
C HIS A 63 -8.12 0.10 -7.72
N PRO A 64 -8.72 1.31 -7.73
CA PRO A 64 -8.80 2.17 -8.93
C PRO A 64 -7.43 2.59 -9.49
N PHE A 65 -6.38 2.56 -8.67
CA PHE A 65 -5.01 2.89 -9.08
C PHE A 65 -4.10 1.69 -9.34
N PHE A 66 -4.62 0.46 -9.28
CA PHE A 66 -3.79 -0.73 -9.53
C PHE A 66 -3.15 -0.68 -10.93
N GLU A 67 -3.96 -0.47 -11.97
CA GLU A 67 -3.47 -0.51 -13.36
C GLU A 67 -2.41 0.57 -13.62
N ILE A 68 -2.64 1.80 -13.13
CA ILE A 68 -1.70 2.90 -13.28
C ILE A 68 -0.38 2.62 -12.52
N ALA A 69 -0.47 2.07 -11.30
CA ALA A 69 0.72 1.72 -10.51
C ALA A 69 1.51 0.57 -11.17
N SER A 70 0.81 -0.40 -11.76
CA SER A 70 1.42 -1.52 -12.48
C SER A 70 2.13 -1.05 -13.76
N GLN A 71 1.43 -0.30 -14.62
CA GLN A 71 1.96 0.21 -15.90
C GLN A 71 3.17 1.15 -15.74
N SER A 72 3.34 1.79 -14.59
CA SER A 72 4.45 2.70 -14.29
C SER A 72 5.64 2.04 -13.59
N ASN A 73 5.62 0.71 -13.44
CA ASN A 73 6.53 -0.06 -12.57
C ASN A 73 6.53 0.45 -11.11
N GLY A 74 5.44 1.09 -10.69
CA GLY A 74 5.31 1.67 -9.36
C GLY A 74 5.26 0.59 -8.29
N ILE A 75 4.56 -0.52 -8.55
CA ILE A 75 4.44 -1.66 -7.63
C ILE A 75 5.82 -2.28 -7.36
N GLU A 76 6.58 -2.59 -8.39
CA GLU A 76 7.91 -3.19 -8.27
C GLU A 76 8.88 -2.24 -7.54
N LYS A 77 8.81 -0.93 -7.82
CA LYS A 77 9.63 0.06 -7.13
C LYS A 77 9.24 0.21 -5.65
N MET A 78 7.94 0.15 -5.32
CA MET A 78 7.49 0.13 -3.93
C MET A 78 7.97 -1.14 -3.22
N PHE A 79 7.94 -2.29 -3.89
CA PHE A 79 8.41 -3.54 -3.32
C PHE A 79 9.93 -3.51 -3.08
N ALA A 80 10.71 -3.04 -4.06
CA ALA A 80 12.15 -2.83 -3.89
C ALA A 80 12.46 -1.87 -2.73
N LEU A 81 11.67 -0.79 -2.58
CA LEU A 81 11.78 0.13 -1.45
C LEU A 81 11.45 -0.57 -0.12
N PHE A 82 10.36 -1.33 -0.06
CA PHE A 82 9.96 -2.12 1.12
C PHE A 82 11.09 -3.08 1.56
N THR A 83 11.68 -3.82 0.63
CA THR A 83 12.73 -4.80 0.95
C THR A 83 14.01 -4.14 1.47
N ARG A 84 14.41 -2.99 0.90
CA ARG A 84 15.67 -2.31 1.27
C ARG A 84 15.56 -1.28 2.41
N ALA A 85 14.35 -0.81 2.71
CA ALA A 85 14.17 0.27 3.69
C ALA A 85 14.59 -0.16 5.10
N THR A 86 15.49 0.62 5.70
CA THR A 86 15.86 0.52 7.12
C THR A 86 14.97 1.40 8.00
N ASN A 87 14.43 2.49 7.45
CA ASN A 87 13.47 3.33 8.13
C ASN A 87 12.11 2.62 8.21
N LYS A 88 11.65 2.36 9.45
CA LYS A 88 10.41 1.64 9.72
C LYS A 88 9.18 2.29 9.08
N ARG A 89 9.06 3.62 9.16
CA ARG A 89 7.91 4.34 8.59
C ARG A 89 7.82 4.16 7.07
N ILE A 90 8.96 4.25 6.38
CA ILE A 90 9.02 4.03 4.93
C ILE A 90 8.62 2.59 4.61
N LYS A 91 9.21 1.62 5.31
CA LYS A 91 8.92 0.19 5.12
C LYS A 91 7.45 -0.15 5.32
N ASP A 92 6.88 0.33 6.43
CA ASP A 92 5.46 0.15 6.78
C ASP A 92 4.54 0.74 5.70
N ARG A 93 4.81 1.98 5.26
CA ARG A 93 4.01 2.64 4.23
C ARG A 93 4.11 1.92 2.89
N SER A 94 5.30 1.49 2.48
CA SER A 94 5.49 0.71 1.26
C SER A 94 4.68 -0.58 1.29
N ALA A 95 4.77 -1.35 2.38
CA ALA A 95 3.99 -2.59 2.52
C ALA A 95 2.48 -2.34 2.47
N VAL A 96 1.99 -1.34 3.21
CA VAL A 96 0.57 -0.99 3.24
C VAL A 96 0.08 -0.55 1.86
N CYS A 97 0.83 0.31 1.14
CA CYS A 97 0.45 0.76 -0.19
C CYS A 97 0.34 -0.41 -1.18
N ILE A 98 1.31 -1.34 -1.18
CA ILE A 98 1.27 -2.51 -2.06
C ILE A 98 0.06 -3.38 -1.73
N GLY A 99 -0.14 -3.72 -0.44
CA GLY A 99 -1.27 -4.56 -0.03
C GLY A 99 -2.63 -3.95 -0.39
N GLN A 100 -2.77 -2.64 -0.26
CA GLN A 100 -3.99 -1.92 -0.62
C GLN A 100 -4.21 -1.84 -2.14
N LEU A 101 -3.15 -1.68 -2.93
CA LEU A 101 -3.26 -1.67 -4.40
C LEU A 101 -3.70 -3.04 -4.93
N PHE A 102 -3.24 -4.13 -4.32
CA PHE A 102 -3.67 -5.49 -4.67
C PHE A 102 -5.05 -5.87 -4.10
N ARG A 103 -5.89 -4.90 -3.70
CA ARG A 103 -7.29 -5.18 -3.33
C ARG A 103 -7.99 -5.94 -4.46
N SER A 104 -8.65 -7.06 -4.10
CA SER A 104 -9.33 -7.95 -5.05
C SER A 104 -8.48 -8.41 -6.23
N LYS A 105 -7.14 -8.45 -6.06
CA LYS A 105 -6.20 -8.84 -7.11
C LYS A 105 -5.14 -9.79 -6.56
N GLU A 106 -4.93 -10.91 -7.25
CA GLU A 106 -3.86 -11.83 -6.87
C GLU A 106 -2.47 -11.19 -7.01
N ILE A 107 -1.59 -11.46 -6.04
CA ILE A 107 -0.15 -11.21 -6.16
C ILE A 107 0.52 -12.42 -6.83
N ASN A 108 0.80 -12.34 -8.14
CA ASN A 108 1.39 -13.46 -8.87
C ASN A 108 2.86 -13.74 -8.50
N ASP A 109 3.61 -12.71 -8.14
CA ASP A 109 4.99 -12.85 -7.68
C ASP A 109 5.00 -13.50 -6.28
N GLN A 110 5.46 -14.75 -6.21
CA GLN A 110 5.43 -15.53 -4.96
C GLN A 110 6.31 -14.93 -3.87
N LYS A 111 7.45 -14.35 -4.23
CA LYS A 111 8.34 -13.71 -3.26
C LYS A 111 7.67 -12.49 -2.65
N MET A 112 7.08 -11.64 -3.49
CA MET A 112 6.30 -10.48 -3.05
C MET A 112 5.14 -10.91 -2.16
N LYS A 113 4.35 -11.90 -2.59
CA LYS A 113 3.19 -12.42 -1.86
C LYS A 113 3.60 -12.83 -0.43
N VAL A 114 4.60 -13.70 -0.30
CA VAL A 114 5.06 -14.23 0.99
C VAL A 114 5.67 -13.13 1.88
N GLU A 115 6.63 -12.35 1.36
CA GLU A 115 7.32 -11.33 2.17
C GLU A 115 6.37 -10.21 2.62
N LEU A 116 5.49 -9.75 1.72
CA LEU A 116 4.53 -8.70 2.01
C LEU A 116 3.51 -9.15 3.06
N ILE A 117 2.87 -10.31 2.85
CA ILE A 117 1.86 -10.83 3.77
C ILE A 117 2.47 -11.11 5.15
N GLY A 118 3.66 -11.75 5.19
CA GLY A 118 4.36 -12.00 6.46
C GLY A 118 4.65 -10.71 7.22
N TYR A 119 5.11 -9.66 6.53
CA TYR A 119 5.37 -8.37 7.15
C TYR A 119 4.09 -7.68 7.64
N LEU A 120 3.04 -7.64 6.82
CA LEU A 120 1.75 -7.06 7.22
C LEU A 120 1.14 -7.78 8.44
N LYS A 121 1.23 -9.12 8.50
CA LYS A 121 0.84 -9.89 9.69
C LYS A 121 1.59 -9.41 10.93
N SER A 122 2.91 -9.21 10.84
CA SER A 122 3.70 -8.70 11.97
C SER A 122 3.27 -7.30 12.41
N MET A 123 2.91 -6.42 11.46
CA MET A 123 2.45 -5.06 11.74
C MET A 123 1.10 -5.01 12.46
N THR A 124 0.27 -6.06 12.38
CA THR A 124 -0.99 -6.11 13.15
C THR A 124 -0.75 -6.15 14.67
N LYS A 125 0.49 -6.38 15.11
CA LYS A 125 0.93 -6.35 16.52
C LYS A 125 1.73 -5.09 16.89
N ASP A 126 1.83 -4.11 16.00
CA ASP A 126 2.55 -2.85 16.24
C ASP A 126 2.02 -2.12 17.48
N ALA A 127 2.84 -1.43 18.26
CA ALA A 127 2.37 -0.64 19.40
C ALA A 127 1.49 0.56 18.97
N ASN A 128 1.74 1.11 17.79
CA ASN A 128 0.97 2.19 17.21
C ASN A 128 -0.33 1.67 16.57
N GLU A 129 -1.46 2.14 17.07
CA GLU A 129 -2.78 1.70 16.60
C GLU A 129 -3.02 1.99 15.12
N LYS A 130 -2.58 3.15 14.62
CA LYS A 130 -2.74 3.50 13.20
C LYS A 130 -2.00 2.52 12.30
N ASN A 131 -0.80 2.10 12.68
CA ASN A 131 -0.04 1.09 11.94
C ASN A 131 -0.75 -0.26 11.94
N ARG A 132 -1.24 -0.72 13.11
CA ARG A 132 -2.02 -1.97 13.20
C ARG A 132 -3.25 -1.94 12.30
N ASN A 133 -4.01 -0.84 12.34
CA ASN A 133 -5.23 -0.68 11.56
C ASN A 133 -4.94 -0.64 10.05
N ASN A 134 -3.88 0.05 9.63
CA ASN A 134 -3.46 0.08 8.23
C ASN A 134 -3.05 -1.32 7.74
N ALA A 135 -2.31 -2.08 8.54
CA ALA A 135 -1.91 -3.44 8.20
C ALA A 135 -3.12 -4.38 8.10
N GLY A 136 -4.05 -4.29 9.06
CA GLY A 136 -5.29 -5.06 9.02
C GLY A 136 -6.12 -4.75 7.78
N CYS A 137 -6.31 -3.47 7.45
CA CYS A 137 -7.00 -3.05 6.23
C CYS A 137 -6.33 -3.62 4.97
N ALA A 138 -5.01 -3.55 4.86
CA ALA A 138 -4.28 -4.12 3.73
C ALA A 138 -4.47 -5.65 3.61
N LEU A 139 -4.40 -6.40 4.72
CA LEU A 139 -4.65 -7.84 4.73
C LEU A 139 -6.09 -8.18 4.34
N ASN A 140 -7.08 -7.44 4.83
CA ASN A 140 -8.47 -7.61 4.44
C ASN A 140 -8.68 -7.41 2.94
N HIS A 141 -8.08 -6.37 2.37
CA HIS A 141 -8.14 -6.09 0.93
C HIS A 141 -7.48 -7.20 0.09
N LEU A 142 -6.33 -7.69 0.53
CA LEU A 142 -5.63 -8.80 -0.13
C LEU A 142 -6.48 -10.08 -0.12
N ALA A 143 -7.21 -10.36 0.96
CA ALA A 143 -8.00 -11.57 1.14
C ALA A 143 -9.30 -11.63 0.31
N TYR A 144 -9.60 -10.59 -0.49
CA TYR A 144 -10.63 -10.69 -1.52
C TYR A 144 -10.19 -11.58 -2.70
N SER A 145 -8.88 -11.75 -2.93
CA SER A 145 -8.36 -12.82 -3.80
C SER A 145 -8.23 -14.11 -3.01
N GLN A 146 -8.69 -15.23 -3.58
CA GLN A 146 -8.64 -16.54 -2.96
C GLN A 146 -7.20 -17.01 -2.72
N GLU A 147 -6.31 -16.76 -3.67
CA GLU A 147 -4.90 -17.17 -3.62
C GLU A 147 -4.13 -16.40 -2.56
N ASN A 148 -4.39 -15.09 -2.45
CA ASN A 148 -3.84 -14.27 -1.38
C ASN A 148 -4.41 -14.68 -0.01
N ARG A 149 -5.73 -14.97 0.07
CA ARG A 149 -6.38 -15.45 1.29
C ARG A 149 -5.73 -16.75 1.80
N ILE A 150 -5.48 -17.71 0.92
CA ILE A 150 -4.81 -18.97 1.28
C ILE A 150 -3.45 -18.68 1.92
N GLU A 151 -2.65 -17.78 1.35
CA GLU A 151 -1.36 -17.38 1.95
C GLU A 151 -1.54 -16.67 3.30
N ILE A 152 -2.54 -15.79 3.41
CA ILE A 152 -2.86 -15.09 4.66
C ILE A 152 -3.28 -16.09 5.74
N GLU A 153 -4.06 -17.12 5.42
CA GLU A 153 -4.60 -18.06 6.41
C GLU A 153 -3.62 -19.17 6.80
N LYS A 154 -2.44 -19.24 6.16
CA LYS A 154 -1.34 -20.11 6.61
C LYS A 154 -0.98 -19.84 8.08
N ASP A 155 -0.55 -20.91 8.73
CA ASP A 155 -0.16 -20.96 10.14
C ASP A 155 -1.30 -20.60 11.12
N GLY A 156 -2.55 -20.77 10.68
CA GLY A 156 -3.74 -20.56 11.51
C GLY A 156 -4.11 -19.09 11.71
N TYR A 157 -3.61 -18.19 10.88
CA TYR A 157 -3.95 -16.77 10.96
C TYR A 157 -5.38 -16.53 10.45
N ASN A 158 -6.24 -15.93 11.27
CA ASN A 158 -7.64 -15.72 10.92
C ASN A 158 -7.87 -14.30 10.39
N VAL A 159 -8.12 -14.17 9.08
CA VAL A 159 -8.39 -12.86 8.46
C VAL A 159 -9.74 -12.26 8.91
N SER A 160 -10.71 -13.09 9.31
CA SER A 160 -12.04 -12.62 9.75
C SER A 160 -12.01 -11.91 11.12
N GLU A 161 -10.94 -12.10 11.90
CA GLU A 161 -10.73 -11.41 13.18
C GLU A 161 -10.15 -9.99 13.03
N ILE A 162 -9.73 -9.63 11.81
CA ILE A 162 -9.27 -8.28 11.51
C ILE A 162 -10.50 -7.36 11.46
N LYS A 163 -10.71 -6.61 12.55
CA LYS A 163 -11.82 -5.66 12.73
C LYS A 163 -12.10 -4.89 11.42
N LYS A 164 -13.26 -5.15 10.81
CA LYS A 164 -13.80 -4.29 9.76
C LYS A 164 -14.08 -2.94 10.40
N LYS A 165 -13.50 -1.86 9.88
CA LYS A 165 -13.95 -0.52 10.27
C LYS A 165 -15.40 -0.37 9.80
N GLN A 166 -16.29 -0.13 10.77
CA GLN A 166 -17.53 0.63 10.55
C GLN A 166 -17.17 2.09 10.27
#